data_AF-A0A8R1EGB0-F1
#
_entry.id   AF-A0A8R1EGB0-F1
#
_cell.length_a   1.000
_cell.length_b   1.000
_cell.length_c   1.000
_cell.angle_alpha   90.00
_cell.angle_beta   90.00
_cell.angle_gamma   90.00
#
_symmetry.space_group_name_H-M   'P 1'
#
loop_
_entity.id
_entity.type
_entity.pdbx_description
1 polymer ?
#
loop_
_entity_poly.entity_id
_entity_poly.type
_entity_poly.pdbx_seq_one_letter_code
_entity_poly.pdbx_strand_id
1 'polypeptide(L)' 'MGLVSTVSSEEQAQLDIMIQLGFSTLQMSRRITRSRCCVRNYALDTMAHGSAKPTGRPRILNYRHKRSVVR' A
#
# COMPACT_ATOMS: atom_id res chain seq x y z
N MET A 1 -3.25 -13.77 -1.05
CA MET A 1 -2.80 -12.60 -0.27
C MET A 1 -3.31 -11.34 -0.96
N GLY A 2 -4.61 -11.05 -0.82
CA GLY A 2 -5.24 -9.95 -1.55
C GLY A 2 -6.56 -9.64 -0.88
N LEU A 3 -6.50 -8.75 0.12
CA LEU A 3 -7.60 -8.07 0.81
C LEU A 3 -6.98 -7.16 1.89
N VAL A 4 -5.94 -6.40 1.53
CA VAL A 4 -5.55 -5.23 2.32
C VAL A 4 -6.01 -4.05 1.51
N SER A 5 -7.19 -3.53 1.83
CA SER A 5 -7.61 -2.22 1.38
C SER A 5 -6.51 -1.25 1.79
N THR A 6 -5.90 -0.60 0.80
CA THR A 6 -4.95 0.48 0.98
C THR A 6 -5.51 1.47 2.01
N VAL A 7 -4.68 1.89 2.95
CA VAL A 7 -5.03 2.90 3.96
C VAL A 7 -5.52 4.14 3.22
N SER A 8 -6.73 4.61 3.53
CA SER A 8 -7.32 5.78 2.87
C SER A 8 -6.53 7.05 3.22
N SER A 9 -6.63 8.10 2.40
CA SER A 9 -5.96 9.38 2.70
C SER A 9 -6.35 9.94 4.08
N GLU A 10 -7.61 9.75 4.50
CA GLU A 10 -8.11 10.16 5.81
C GLU A 10 -7.44 9.38 6.94
N GLU A 11 -7.35 8.05 6.80
CA GLU A 11 -6.67 7.19 7.77
C GLU A 11 -5.16 7.50 7.83
N GLN A 12 -4.55 7.85 6.69
CA GLN A 12 -3.14 8.29 6.62
C GLN A 12 -2.92 9.58 7.42
N ALA A 13 -3.74 10.60 7.20
CA ALA A 13 -3.66 11.86 7.95
C ALA A 13 -3.85 11.66 9.46
N GLN A 14 -4.79 10.78 9.86
CA GLN A 14 -4.97 10.41 11.26
C GLN A 14 -3.72 9.73 11.83
N LEU A 15 -3.12 8.79 11.10
CA LEU A 15 -1.89 8.13 11.52
C LEU A 15 -0.72 9.10 11.64
N ASP A 16 -0.56 10.05 10.71
CA ASP A 16 0.51 11.04 10.76
C ASP A 16 0.43 11.90 12.03
N ILE A 17 -0.77 12.38 12.37
CA ILE A 17 -1.01 13.13 13.61
C ILE A 17 -0.68 12.26 14.83
N MET A 18 -1.11 11.01 14.84
CA MET A 18 -0.86 10.10 15.97
C MET A 18 0.62 9.74 16.13
N ILE A 19 1.37 9.62 15.02
CA ILE A 19 2.83 9.43 15.04
C ILE A 19 3.51 10.65 15.64
N GLN A 20 3.13 11.87 15.22
CA GLN A 20 3.68 13.12 15.78
C GLN A 20 3.40 13.25 17.29
N LEU A 21 2.24 12.78 17.75
CA LEU A 21 1.86 12.77 19.16
C LEU A 21 2.47 11.60 19.96
N GLY A 22 3.27 10.73 19.34
CA GLY A 22 3.98 9.63 20.02
C GLY A 22 3.10 8.45 20.42
N PHE A 23 1.99 8.20 19.72
CA PHE A 23 1.12 7.06 20.02
C PHE A 23 1.79 5.73 19.68
N SER A 24 1.53 4.71 20.50
CA SER A 24 1.97 3.34 20.21
C SER A 24 1.18 2.73 19.04
N THR A 25 1.79 1.78 18.32
CA THR A 25 1.14 1.05 17.23
C THR A 25 -0.14 0.32 17.66
N LEU A 26 -0.22 -0.11 18.92
CA LEU A 26 -1.42 -0.73 19.49
C LEU A 26 -2.55 0.29 19.65
N GLN A 27 -2.24 1.49 20.16
CA GLN A 27 -3.24 2.54 20.35
C GLN A 27 -3.75 3.06 19.00
N MET A 28 -2.86 3.25 18.03
CA MET A 28 -3.22 3.64 16.66
C MET A 28 -4.17 2.63 16.02
N SER A 29 -3.80 1.34 16.04
CA SER A 29 -4.60 0.23 15.50
C SER A 29 -6.03 0.19 16.08
N ARG A 30 -6.18 0.42 17.38
CA ARG A 30 -7.49 0.46 18.04
C ARG A 30 -8.34 1.67 17.65
N ARG A 31 -7.72 2.83 17.37
CA ARG A 31 -8.46 4.04 16.98
C ARG A 31 -8.99 3.99 15.56
N ILE A 32 -8.18 3.53 14.62
CA ILE A 32 -8.56 3.47 13.19
C ILE A 32 -9.18 2.13 12.78
N THR A 33 -9.38 1.21 13.73
CA THR A 33 -9.91 -0.15 13.49
C THR A 33 -9.15 -0.91 12.39
N ARG A 34 -7.83 -0.71 12.32
CA ARG A 34 -6.93 -1.42 11.38
C ARG A 34 -6.03 -2.38 12.11
N SER A 35 -5.51 -3.39 11.40
CA SER A 35 -4.57 -4.33 11.98
C SER A 35 -3.26 -3.64 12.40
N ARG A 36 -2.64 -4.16 13.45
CA ARG A 36 -1.32 -3.67 13.92
C ARG A 36 -0.26 -3.76 12.83
N CYS A 37 -0.32 -4.78 11.97
CA CYS A 37 0.61 -4.95 10.85
C CYS A 37 0.46 -3.83 9.81
N CYS A 38 -0.78 -3.42 9.50
CA CYS A 38 -1.04 -2.31 8.59
C CYS A 38 -0.46 -1.00 9.13
N VAL A 39 -0.75 -0.68 10.39
CA VAL A 39 -0.21 0.51 11.06
C VAL A 39 1.31 0.48 11.13
N ARG A 40 1.90 -0.67 11.47
CA ARG A 40 3.36 -0.82 11.54
C ARG A 40 4.01 -0.59 10.18
N ASN A 41 3.46 -1.18 9.11
CA ASN A 41 3.97 -1.00 7.76
C ASN A 41 3.85 0.46 7.30
N TYR A 42 2.78 1.16 7.67
CA TYR A 42 2.63 2.59 7.41
C TYR A 42 3.67 3.42 8.18
N ALA A 43 3.80 3.21 9.49
CA ALA A 43 4.72 3.98 10.33
C ALA A 43 6.21 3.77 10.00
N LEU A 44 6.58 2.60 9.45
CA LEU A 44 7.93 2.32 9.01
C LEU A 44 8.31 3.07 7.73
N ASP A 45 7.33 3.36 6.87
CA ASP A 45 7.57 3.98 5.57
C ASP A 45 6.39 4.86 5.16
N THR A 46 6.20 5.96 5.89
CA THR A 46 5.08 6.88 5.69
C THR A 46 5.11 7.52 4.30
N MET A 47 6.31 7.83 3.79
CA MET A 47 6.47 8.50 2.50
C MET A 47 6.35 7.56 1.29
N ALA A 48 6.76 6.30 1.40
CA ALA A 48 6.65 5.36 0.28
C ALA A 48 5.38 4.49 0.33
N HIS A 49 4.52 4.65 1.34
CA HIS A 49 3.28 3.89 1.45
C HIS A 49 2.39 4.10 0.21
N GLY A 50 2.15 3.03 -0.55
CA GLY A 50 1.36 3.08 -1.79
C GLY A 50 2.11 3.59 -3.03
N SER A 51 3.39 3.97 -2.92
CA SER A 51 4.23 4.39 -4.06
C SER A 51 4.65 3.22 -4.96
N ALA A 52 4.69 2.00 -4.40
CA ALA A 52 5.10 0.80 -5.10
C ALA A 52 4.08 0.46 -6.19
N LYS A 53 4.44 0.75 -7.45
CA LYS A 53 3.65 0.34 -8.60
C LYS A 53 3.69 -1.18 -8.73
N PRO A 54 2.54 -1.86 -8.81
CA PRO A 54 2.53 -3.27 -9.15
C PRO A 54 3.11 -3.42 -10.56
N THR A 55 4.25 -4.10 -10.66
CA THR A 55 4.73 -4.63 -11.92
C THR A 55 3.76 -5.74 -12.30
N GLY A 56 2.74 -5.36 -13.07
CA GLY A 56 1.67 -6.26 -13.48
C GLY A 56 2.21 -7.53 -14.15
N ARG A 57 1.32 -8.50 -14.39
CA ARG A 57 1.73 -9.77 -14.98
C ARG A 57 2.49 -9.55 -16.29
N PRO A 58 3.70 -10.13 -16.46
CA PRO A 58 4.42 -10.04 -17.71
C PRO A 58 3.60 -10.65 -18.86
N ARG A 59 3.68 -10.03 -20.04
CA ARG A 59 2.95 -10.49 -21.21
C ARG A 59 3.58 -11.79 -21.72
N ILE A 60 2.74 -12.78 -22.04
CA ILE A 60 3.18 -14.06 -22.63
C ILE A 60 3.81 -13.81 -24.01
N LEU A 61 3.16 -12.97 -24.83
CA LEU A 61 3.68 -12.61 -26.15
C LEU A 61 4.54 -11.36 -26.06
N ASN A 62 5.77 -11.48 -26.55
CA ASN A 62 6.64 -10.34 -26.78
C ASN A 62 6.11 -9.48 -27.93
N TYR A 63 6.65 -8.26 -28.04
CA TYR A 63 6.19 -7.29 -29.03
C TYR A 63 6.42 -7.75 -30.49
N ARG A 64 7.47 -8.54 -30.74
CA ARG A 64 7.75 -9.15 -32.05
C ARG A 64 6.66 -10.14 -32.47
N HIS A 65 6.26 -11.04 -31.58
CA HIS A 65 5.20 -12.01 -31.84
C HIS A 65 3.86 -11.32 -32.12
N LYS A 66 3.56 -10.21 -31.45
CA LYS A 66 2.36 -9.42 -31.76
C LYS A 66 2.39 -8.84 -33.17
N ARG A 67 3.54 -8.33 -33.63
CA ARG A 67 3.70 -7.77 -34.98
C ARG A 67 3.60 -8.81 -36.10
N SER A 68 3.97 -10.06 -35.83
CA SER A 68 3.89 -11.13 -36.85
C SER A 68 2.49 -11.69 -37.05
N VAL A 69 1.59 -11.55 -36.08
CA VAL A 69 0.21 -12.09 -36.14
C VAL A 69 -0.77 -11.15 -36.87
N VAL A 70 -0.45 -9.86 -36.97
CA VAL A 70 -1.31 -8.83 -37.61
C VAL A 70 -1.05 -8.70 -39.12
N ARG A 71 -0.11 -9.47 -39.67
CA ARG A 71 0.11 -9.63 -41.11
C ARG A 71 -0.72 -10.80 -41.62
#